data_AF-A0A529NDG7-F1
#
_entry.id   AF-A0A529NDG7-F1
#
_cell.length_a   1.000
_cell.length_b   1.000
_cell.length_c   1.000
_cell.angle_alpha   90.00
_cell.angle_beta   90.00
_cell.angle_gamma   90.00
#
_symmetry.space_group_name_H-M   'P 1'
#
loop_
_entity.id
_entity.type
_entity.pdbx_description
1 polymer ?
#
loop_
_entity_poly.entity_id
_entity_poly.type
_entity_poly.pdbx_seq_one_letter_code
_entity_poly.pdbx_strand_id
1 'polypeptide(L)'
;EDVPEWALAVVLDSSDTGLSIGLQPARQVSGDIVKERVEGTVSKDDMGFAMRHIVDGKSVKAKSPADVLQPGDVVFVQKNEGSDSAYSLRQVPEVEGGLVAMDPHTGRVLAMVGGFSYAQSEFNRATQAMRQPGSSFKPIVYSAALDNGYTPASVIMDGPITIQ
;
A
#
# COMPACT_ATOMS: atom_id res chain seq x y z
N GLU A 1 -10.82 8.34 -9.47
CA GLU A 1 -9.56 7.78 -8.94
C GLU A 1 -9.69 7.68 -7.44
N ASP A 2 -9.25 6.56 -6.86
CA ASP A 2 -9.35 6.33 -5.40
C ASP A 2 -8.16 6.89 -4.63
N VAL A 3 -7.10 7.28 -5.33
CA VAL A 3 -5.87 7.87 -4.77
C VAL A 3 -5.57 9.18 -5.53
N PRO A 4 -6.43 10.20 -5.43
CA PRO A 4 -6.34 11.42 -6.24
C PRO A 4 -5.07 12.25 -6.00
N GLU A 5 -4.37 12.00 -4.90
CA GLU A 5 -3.09 12.62 -4.58
C GLU A 5 -1.91 12.07 -5.41
N TRP A 6 -2.07 10.91 -6.06
CA TRP A 6 -1.02 10.32 -6.89
C TRP A 6 -1.25 10.68 -8.35
N ALA A 7 -0.21 11.21 -8.99
CA ALA A 7 -0.19 11.51 -10.41
C ALA A 7 0.72 10.53 -11.14
N LEU A 8 0.32 10.15 -12.35
CA LEU A 8 1.18 9.39 -13.26
C LEU A 8 2.24 10.34 -13.85
N ALA A 9 3.48 9.89 -13.90
CA ALA A 9 4.60 10.64 -14.45
C ALA A 9 5.53 9.73 -15.24
N VAL A 10 6.32 10.34 -16.14
CA VAL A 10 7.41 9.67 -16.86
C VAL A 10 8.73 10.25 -16.37
N VAL A 11 9.71 9.39 -16.12
CA VAL A 11 11.09 9.80 -15.81
C VAL A 11 11.72 10.40 -17.07
N LEU A 12 12.09 11.67 -17.01
CA LEU A 12 12.74 12.39 -18.12
C LEU A 12 14.26 12.27 -18.04
N ASP A 13 14.80 12.33 -16.82
CA ASP A 13 16.23 12.20 -16.54
C ASP A 13 16.43 11.55 -15.17
N SER A 14 17.54 10.81 -15.02
CA SER A 14 17.89 10.11 -13.80
C SER A 14 19.34 10.36 -13.45
N SER A 15 19.59 10.89 -12.26
CA SER A 15 20.90 11.33 -11.79
C SER A 15 21.28 10.70 -10.45
N ASP A 16 22.48 11.00 -9.95
CA ASP A 16 22.93 10.51 -8.65
C ASP A 16 22.17 11.12 -7.45
N THR A 17 21.54 12.28 -7.65
CA THR A 17 20.89 13.07 -6.59
C THR A 17 19.37 13.02 -6.66
N GLY A 18 18.79 12.68 -7.80
CA GLY A 18 17.34 12.60 -7.98
C GLY A 18 16.92 12.34 -9.43
N LEU A 19 15.62 12.46 -9.66
CA LEU A 19 14.96 12.27 -10.95
C LEU A 19 14.32 13.58 -11.41
N SER A 20 14.35 13.83 -12.72
CA SER A 20 13.45 14.80 -13.35
C SER A 20 12.28 14.04 -13.95
N ILE A 21 11.06 14.50 -13.70
CA ILE A 21 9.82 13.83 -14.10
C ILE A 21 8.93 14.78 -14.90
N GLY A 22 8.18 14.23 -15.85
CA GLY A 22 7.10 14.91 -16.56
C GLY A 22 5.76 14.30 -16.17
N LEU A 23 4.84 15.10 -15.64
CA LEU A 23 3.51 14.63 -15.26
C LEU A 23 2.66 14.34 -16.50
N GLN A 24 1.74 13.39 -16.36
CA GLN A 24 0.76 13.09 -17.39
C GLN A 24 -0.07 14.35 -17.70
N PRO A 25 -0.07 14.83 -18.95
CA PRO A 25 -0.82 16.03 -19.31
C PRO A 25 -2.31 15.79 -19.24
N ALA A 26 -3.06 16.79 -18.78
CA ALA A 26 -4.51 16.77 -18.79
C ALA A 26 -5.05 16.69 -20.22
N ARG A 27 -6.28 16.18 -20.35
CA ARG A 27 -7.04 16.17 -21.61
C ARG A 27 -8.09 17.26 -21.59
N GLN A 28 -8.25 17.94 -22.72
CA GLN A 28 -9.33 18.88 -22.97
C GLN A 28 -10.66 18.13 -23.10
N VAL A 29 -11.78 18.86 -23.01
CA VAL A 29 -13.12 18.30 -23.23
C VAL A 29 -13.26 17.70 -24.64
N SER A 30 -12.51 18.20 -25.62
CA SER A 30 -12.42 17.65 -26.98
C SER A 30 -11.70 16.30 -27.07
N GLY A 31 -11.02 15.85 -26.00
CA GLY A 31 -10.15 14.68 -25.98
C GLY A 31 -8.68 14.96 -26.32
N ASP A 32 -8.38 16.17 -26.82
CA ASP A 32 -7.03 16.61 -27.15
C ASP A 32 -6.16 16.77 -25.90
N ILE A 33 -4.86 16.47 -26.03
CA ILE A 33 -3.91 16.65 -24.93
C ILE A 33 -3.58 18.15 -24.80
N VAL A 34 -3.59 18.67 -23.57
CA VAL A 34 -3.17 20.05 -23.30
C VAL A 34 -1.71 20.24 -23.70
N LYS A 35 -1.37 21.40 -24.29
CA LYS A 35 0.02 21.67 -24.75
C LYS A 35 1.01 21.92 -23.62
N GLU A 36 0.52 22.41 -22.49
CA GLU A 36 1.31 22.61 -21.29
C GLU A 36 1.95 21.30 -20.81
N ARG A 37 3.18 21.39 -20.35
CA ARG A 37 3.93 20.29 -19.75
C ARG A 37 4.32 20.71 -18.36
N VAL A 38 3.90 19.90 -17.38
CA VAL A 38 4.27 20.11 -15.98
C VAL A 38 5.40 19.15 -15.68
N GLU A 39 6.51 19.71 -15.24
CA GLU A 39 7.68 18.96 -14.82
C GLU A 39 7.89 19.10 -13.31
N GLY A 40 8.59 18.13 -12.74
CA GLY A 40 8.91 18.11 -11.33
C GLY A 40 10.21 17.35 -11.07
N THR A 41 10.62 17.34 -9.82
CA THR A 41 11.79 16.63 -9.36
C THR A 41 11.43 15.69 -8.21
N VAL A 42 12.09 14.54 -8.18
CA VAL A 42 12.04 13.60 -7.05
C VAL A 42 13.45 13.50 -6.50
N SER A 43 13.64 13.92 -5.25
CA SER A 43 14.95 13.81 -4.60
C SER A 43 15.24 12.36 -4.22
N LYS A 44 16.51 12.04 -3.97
CA LYS A 44 16.90 10.72 -3.44
C LYS A 44 16.17 10.35 -2.14
N ASP A 45 15.93 11.34 -1.27
CA ASP A 45 15.26 11.12 0.02
C ASP A 45 13.78 10.79 -0.16
N ASP A 46 13.15 11.37 -1.18
CA ASP A 46 11.76 11.18 -1.58
C ASP A 46 11.48 9.83 -2.29
N MET A 47 12.52 9.01 -2.50
CA MET A 47 12.42 7.66 -3.07
C MET A 47 13.15 6.59 -2.25
N GLY A 48 13.36 6.85 -0.95
CA GLY A 48 14.16 5.99 -0.07
C GLY A 48 13.74 4.51 -0.04
N PHE A 49 12.44 4.20 -0.17
CA PHE A 49 11.96 2.82 -0.23
C PHE A 49 12.46 2.08 -1.48
N ALA A 50 12.52 2.76 -2.62
CA ALA A 50 12.93 2.19 -3.91
C ALA A 50 14.44 1.96 -4.00
N MET A 51 15.23 2.63 -3.15
CA MET A 51 16.67 2.41 -3.03
C MET A 51 17.03 0.99 -2.57
N ARG A 52 16.07 0.26 -1.98
CA ARG A 52 16.20 -1.17 -1.71
C ARG A 52 15.15 -1.93 -2.49
N HIS A 53 15.54 -2.49 -3.62
CA HIS A 53 14.64 -3.19 -4.53
C HIS A 53 15.11 -4.62 -4.78
N ILE A 54 14.25 -5.41 -5.43
CA ILE A 54 14.54 -6.81 -5.74
C ILE A 54 15.01 -6.89 -7.19
N VAL A 55 16.21 -7.42 -7.40
CA VAL A 55 16.76 -7.76 -8.72
C VAL A 55 17.02 -9.27 -8.72
N ASP A 56 16.45 -10.00 -9.67
CA ASP A 56 16.58 -11.46 -9.79
C ASP A 56 16.29 -12.23 -8.48
N GLY A 57 15.24 -11.81 -7.77
CA GLY A 57 14.83 -12.41 -6.49
C GLY A 57 15.72 -12.09 -5.30
N LYS A 58 16.75 -11.25 -5.47
CA LYS A 58 17.64 -10.81 -4.38
C LYS A 58 17.40 -9.35 -4.04
N SER A 59 17.36 -9.04 -2.75
CA SER A 59 17.29 -7.66 -2.28
C SER A 59 18.65 -6.98 -2.50
N VAL A 60 18.68 -5.97 -3.35
CA VAL A 60 19.85 -5.15 -3.67
C VAL A 60 19.64 -3.75 -3.12
N LYS A 61 20.73 -3.11 -2.70
CA LYS A 61 20.75 -1.69 -2.30
C LYS A 61 21.39 -0.87 -3.42
N ALA A 62 20.61 -0.01 -4.06
CA ALA A 62 21.07 0.96 -5.04
C ALA A 62 21.98 2.02 -4.41
N LYS A 63 22.94 2.54 -5.18
CA LYS A 63 23.83 3.62 -4.75
C LYS A 63 23.25 4.98 -5.14
N SER A 64 22.62 5.06 -6.30
CA SER A 64 21.95 6.26 -6.83
C SER A 64 20.52 5.98 -7.33
N PRO A 65 19.68 7.02 -7.46
CA PRO A 65 18.40 6.95 -8.19
C PRO A 65 18.54 6.39 -9.60
N ALA A 66 19.65 6.68 -10.30
CA ALA A 66 19.96 6.13 -11.63
C ALA A 66 20.13 4.61 -11.68
N ASP A 67 20.47 3.97 -10.56
CA ASP A 67 20.49 2.50 -10.46
C ASP A 67 19.08 1.90 -10.32
N VAL A 68 18.06 2.73 -10.02
CA VAL A 68 16.69 2.29 -9.70
C VAL A 68 15.74 2.53 -10.87
N LEU A 69 15.79 3.73 -11.48
CA LEU A 69 14.87 4.15 -12.53
C LEU A 69 15.63 4.80 -13.69
N GLN A 70 15.18 4.53 -14.90
CA GLN A 70 15.77 5.02 -16.15
C GLN A 70 14.82 5.99 -16.87
N PRO A 71 15.35 6.90 -17.71
CA PRO A 71 14.51 7.74 -18.57
C PRO A 71 13.55 6.89 -19.42
N GLY A 72 12.27 7.26 -19.40
CA GLY A 72 11.18 6.53 -20.04
C GLY A 72 10.34 5.68 -19.09
N ASP A 73 10.81 5.42 -17.86
CA ASP A 73 10.03 4.68 -16.87
C ASP A 73 8.77 5.45 -16.46
N VAL A 74 7.66 4.73 -16.33
CA VAL A 74 6.37 5.27 -15.88
C VAL A 74 6.21 5.00 -14.40
N VAL A 75 5.98 6.06 -13.63
CA VAL A 75 5.93 6.02 -12.16
C VAL A 75 4.73 6.78 -11.62
N PHE A 76 4.33 6.45 -10.39
CA PHE A 76 3.42 7.27 -9.62
C PHE A 76 4.19 8.21 -8.72
N VAL A 77 3.73 9.45 -8.62
CA VAL A 77 4.33 10.47 -7.78
C VAL A 77 3.27 11.24 -7.02
N GLN A 78 3.61 11.72 -5.84
CA GLN A 78 2.74 12.58 -5.02
C GLN A 78 3.44 13.91 -4.80
N LYS A 79 2.74 15.03 -5.01
CA LYS A 79 3.30 16.36 -4.78
C LYS A 79 3.62 16.55 -3.28
N ASN A 80 4.82 17.04 -2.96
CA ASN A 80 5.21 17.33 -1.58
C ASN A 80 4.50 18.60 -1.09
N GLU A 81 4.05 18.60 0.17
CA GLU A 81 3.40 19.78 0.75
C GLU A 81 4.35 20.98 0.77
N GLY A 82 3.87 22.15 0.35
CA GLY A 82 4.62 23.40 0.38
C GLY A 82 5.66 23.59 -0.73
N SER A 83 5.76 22.68 -1.70
CA SER A 83 6.60 22.83 -2.89
C SER A 83 5.77 22.79 -4.17
N ASP A 84 6.14 23.59 -5.17
CA ASP A 84 5.45 23.58 -6.46
C ASP A 84 5.95 22.51 -7.43
N SER A 85 7.19 22.07 -7.26
CA SER A 85 7.87 21.18 -8.21
C SER A 85 8.54 19.96 -7.57
N ALA A 86 8.48 19.78 -6.25
CA ALA A 86 9.03 18.60 -5.58
C ALA A 86 7.95 17.52 -5.38
N TYR A 87 8.33 16.27 -5.64
CA TYR A 87 7.45 15.12 -5.58
C TYR A 87 8.10 13.94 -4.87
N SER A 88 7.26 13.13 -4.23
CA SER A 88 7.57 11.83 -3.62
C SER A 88 7.25 10.69 -4.57
N LEU A 89 8.17 9.71 -4.69
CA LEU A 89 7.88 8.49 -5.45
C LEU A 89 6.83 7.66 -4.71
N ARG A 90 5.91 7.06 -5.46
CA ARG A 90 4.85 6.18 -4.96
C ARG A 90 4.79 4.89 -5.78
N GLN A 91 4.32 3.83 -5.14
CA GLN A 91 4.17 2.52 -5.75
C GLN A 91 2.82 1.95 -5.32
N VAL A 92 2.07 1.44 -6.29
CA VAL A 92 0.84 0.70 -6.01
C VAL A 92 1.21 -0.57 -5.24
N PRO A 93 0.66 -0.79 -4.04
CA PRO A 93 0.96 -2.01 -3.29
C PRO A 93 0.47 -3.25 -4.03
N GLU A 94 1.32 -4.27 -4.14
CA GLU A 94 0.90 -5.60 -4.61
C GLU A 94 0.05 -6.33 -3.56
N VAL A 95 0.32 -6.04 -2.29
CA VAL A 95 -0.43 -6.59 -1.16
C VAL A 95 -1.74 -5.85 -0.98
N GLU A 96 -2.75 -6.58 -0.55
CA GLU A 96 -4.11 -6.08 -0.42
C GLU A 96 -4.63 -6.27 1.01
N GLY A 97 -5.61 -5.46 1.38
CA GLY A 97 -6.22 -5.46 2.70
C GLY A 97 -7.74 -5.39 2.67
N GLY A 98 -8.35 -5.62 3.81
CA GLY A 98 -9.77 -5.39 4.03
C GLY A 98 -9.97 -4.90 5.46
N LEU A 99 -10.90 -3.96 5.64
CA LEU A 99 -11.24 -3.40 6.95
C LEU A 99 -12.75 -3.29 7.08
N VAL A 100 -13.26 -3.64 8.26
CA VAL A 100 -14.63 -3.34 8.67
C VAL A 100 -14.61 -2.80 10.10
N ALA A 101 -15.30 -1.70 10.33
CA ALA A 101 -15.54 -1.13 11.65
C ALA A 101 -17.03 -1.18 11.95
N MET A 102 -17.41 -1.70 13.11
CA MET A 102 -18.80 -1.91 13.51
C MET A 102 -19.05 -1.45 14.93
N ASP A 103 -20.27 -0.98 15.19
CA ASP A 103 -20.78 -0.85 16.56
C ASP A 103 -21.14 -2.25 17.09
N PRO A 104 -20.48 -2.74 18.17
CA PRO A 104 -20.70 -4.09 18.68
C PRO A 104 -22.08 -4.28 19.34
N HIS A 105 -22.78 -3.21 19.74
CA HIS A 105 -24.09 -3.32 20.39
C HIS A 105 -25.24 -3.42 19.38
N THR A 106 -25.09 -2.75 18.23
CA THR A 106 -26.15 -2.66 17.21
C THR A 106 -25.85 -3.46 15.95
N GLY A 107 -24.58 -3.85 15.72
CA GLY A 107 -24.11 -4.46 14.48
C GLY A 107 -23.99 -3.49 13.31
N ARG A 108 -24.17 -2.18 13.53
CA ARG A 108 -24.09 -1.18 12.47
C ARG A 108 -22.65 -1.06 11.94
N VAL A 109 -22.49 -1.15 10.62
CA VAL A 109 -21.22 -0.86 9.94
C VAL A 109 -20.98 0.65 9.93
N LEU A 110 -19.86 1.08 10.49
CA LEU A 110 -19.42 2.48 10.54
C LEU A 110 -18.49 2.82 9.37
N ALA A 111 -17.63 1.87 8.99
CA ALA A 111 -16.75 1.99 7.83
C ALA A 111 -16.45 0.59 7.25
N MET A 112 -16.25 0.53 5.94
CA MET A 112 -15.86 -0.69 5.24
C MET A 112 -14.94 -0.35 4.07
N VAL A 113 -13.81 -1.05 3.96
CA VAL A 113 -12.83 -0.93 2.87
C VAL A 113 -12.50 -2.34 2.36
N GLY A 114 -12.69 -2.57 1.06
CA GLY A 114 -12.55 -3.89 0.43
C GLY A 114 -11.20 -4.17 -0.24
N GLY A 115 -10.34 -3.16 -0.35
CA GLY A 115 -9.05 -3.21 -1.04
C GLY A 115 -8.42 -1.83 -1.13
N PHE A 116 -7.23 -1.76 -1.71
CA PHE A 116 -6.48 -0.51 -1.90
C PHE A 116 -7.22 0.49 -2.80
N SER A 117 -7.79 0.02 -3.92
CA SER A 117 -8.52 0.85 -4.87
C SER A 117 -9.68 0.06 -5.47
N TYR A 118 -10.89 0.62 -5.37
CA TYR A 118 -12.10 0.10 -5.98
C TYR A 118 -12.05 0.15 -7.52
N ALA A 119 -11.49 1.22 -8.08
CA ALA A 119 -11.29 1.39 -9.52
C ALA A 119 -10.34 0.35 -10.12
N GLN A 120 -9.40 -0.19 -9.33
CA GLN A 120 -8.55 -1.31 -9.73
C GLN A 120 -9.24 -2.66 -9.52
N SER A 121 -9.99 -2.81 -8.42
CA SER A 121 -10.67 -4.06 -8.08
C SER A 121 -11.93 -3.78 -7.25
N GLU A 122 -13.09 -4.13 -7.82
CA GLU A 122 -14.37 -4.01 -7.13
C GLU A 122 -14.62 -5.15 -6.12
N PHE A 123 -13.69 -6.11 -6.01
CA PHE A 123 -13.81 -7.25 -5.11
C PHE A 123 -13.65 -6.82 -3.65
N ASN A 124 -14.69 -7.03 -2.83
CA ASN A 124 -14.72 -6.58 -1.46
C ASN A 124 -14.14 -7.63 -0.51
N ARG A 125 -12.84 -7.51 -0.19
CA ARG A 125 -12.14 -8.45 0.69
C ARG A 125 -12.64 -8.43 2.13
N ALA A 126 -13.32 -7.38 2.60
CA ALA A 126 -13.87 -7.33 3.95
C ALA A 126 -15.05 -8.30 4.14
N THR A 127 -15.72 -8.71 3.05
CA THR A 127 -16.93 -9.57 3.12
C THR A 127 -16.83 -10.84 2.27
N GLN A 128 -16.08 -10.81 1.17
CA GLN A 128 -16.04 -11.89 0.18
C GLN A 128 -14.77 -12.74 0.28
N ALA A 129 -13.68 -12.21 0.86
CA ALA A 129 -12.43 -12.94 0.94
C ALA A 129 -12.38 -13.87 2.15
N MET A 130 -12.44 -15.18 1.90
CA MET A 130 -12.23 -16.18 2.94
C MET A 130 -10.73 -16.40 3.18
N ARG A 131 -10.26 -16.12 4.41
CA ARG A 131 -8.86 -16.30 4.82
C ARG A 131 -8.78 -16.99 6.17
N GLN A 132 -7.67 -17.71 6.41
CA GLN A 132 -7.42 -18.30 7.73
C GLN A 132 -7.15 -17.18 8.75
N PRO A 133 -7.87 -17.13 9.88
CA PRO A 133 -7.68 -16.09 10.90
C PRO A 133 -6.40 -16.28 11.74
N GLY A 134 -5.90 -17.52 11.81
CA GLY A 134 -4.75 -17.86 12.64
C GLY A 134 -5.00 -17.56 14.13
N SER A 135 -3.98 -17.03 14.81
CA SER A 135 -4.06 -16.72 16.26
C SER A 135 -5.14 -15.71 16.63
N SER A 136 -5.67 -14.92 15.69
CA SER A 136 -6.78 -13.99 15.96
C SER A 136 -8.08 -14.69 16.37
N PHE A 137 -8.22 -15.99 16.10
CA PHE A 137 -9.36 -16.80 16.52
C PHE A 137 -9.25 -17.32 17.97
N LYS A 138 -8.07 -17.25 18.59
CA LYS A 138 -7.85 -17.76 19.96
C LYS A 138 -8.83 -17.20 21.00
N PRO A 139 -9.23 -15.91 21.00
CA PRO A 139 -10.20 -15.41 21.98
C PRO A 139 -11.52 -16.21 22.02
N ILE A 140 -11.98 -16.73 20.88
CA ILE A 140 -13.19 -17.57 20.81
C ILE A 140 -12.97 -18.95 21.47
N VAL A 141 -11.78 -19.52 21.29
CA VAL A 141 -11.40 -20.79 21.96
C VAL A 141 -11.29 -20.59 23.47
N TYR A 142 -10.70 -19.47 23.91
CA TYR A 142 -10.55 -19.15 25.32
C TYR A 142 -11.88 -18.80 25.97
N SER A 143 -12.82 -18.14 25.28
CA SER A 143 -14.16 -17.92 25.81
C SER A 143 -14.89 -19.24 26.06
N ALA A 144 -14.78 -20.20 25.14
CA ALA A 144 -15.34 -21.54 25.36
C ALA A 144 -14.70 -22.23 26.57
N ALA A 145 -13.39 -22.08 26.80
CA ALA A 145 -12.75 -22.64 28.00
C ALA A 145 -13.30 -22.00 29.28
N LEU A 146 -13.49 -20.67 29.31
CA LEU A 146 -14.07 -19.96 30.45
C LEU A 146 -15.50 -20.42 30.74
N ASP A 147 -16.32 -20.63 29.70
CA ASP A 147 -17.68 -21.17 29.84
C ASP A 147 -17.69 -22.62 30.37
N ASN A 148 -16.58 -23.34 30.21
CA ASN A 148 -16.39 -24.72 30.68
C ASN A 148 -15.61 -24.79 32.01
N GLY A 149 -15.65 -23.74 32.83
CA GLY A 149 -15.13 -23.75 34.21
C GLY A 149 -13.65 -23.40 34.36
N TYR A 150 -12.96 -23.03 33.27
CA TYR A 150 -11.66 -22.39 33.39
C TYR A 150 -11.81 -20.95 33.87
N THR A 151 -10.76 -20.41 34.47
CA THR A 151 -10.70 -19.02 34.92
C THR A 151 -9.48 -18.34 34.29
N PRO A 152 -9.41 -17.00 34.29
CA PRO A 152 -8.19 -16.31 33.88
C PRO A 152 -6.95 -16.68 34.71
N ALA A 153 -7.12 -17.28 35.90
CA ALA A 153 -6.05 -17.75 36.77
C ALA A 153 -5.71 -19.24 36.59
N SER A 154 -6.42 -19.97 35.71
CA SER A 154 -6.15 -21.37 35.45
C SER A 154 -4.75 -21.55 34.86
N VAL A 155 -3.94 -22.40 35.49
CA VAL A 155 -2.59 -22.72 35.00
C VAL A 155 -2.70 -23.75 33.87
N ILE A 156 -2.10 -23.44 32.73
CA ILE A 156 -2.07 -24.29 31.54
C ILE A 156 -0.61 -24.61 31.23
N MET A 157 -0.32 -25.87 30.92
CA MET A 157 1.02 -26.30 30.50
C MET A 157 1.27 -25.86 29.05
N ASP A 158 2.28 -25.01 28.85
CA ASP A 158 2.80 -24.66 27.52
C ASP A 158 4.05 -25.50 27.24
N GLY A 159 3.85 -26.65 26.60
CA GLY A 159 4.91 -27.60 26.28
C GLY A 159 4.60 -28.40 25.01
N PRO A 160 5.57 -29.16 24.48
CA PRO A 160 5.36 -29.97 23.28
C PRO A 160 4.20 -30.95 23.45
N ILE A 161 3.33 -31.01 22.44
CA ILE A 161 2.20 -31.93 22.39
C ILE A 161 2.22 -32.74 21.09
N THR A 162 1.88 -34.02 21.19
CA THR A 162 1.68 -34.91 20.05
C THR A 162 0.24 -35.38 20.05
N ILE A 163 -0.45 -35.24 18.91
CA ILE A 163 -1.81 -35.75 18.69
C ILE A 163 -1.69 -36.90 17.69
N GLN A 164 -2.21 -38.08 18.05
CA GLN A 164 -2.19 -39.29 17.23
C GLN A 164 -3.41 -39.40 16.33
#